data_AF-A0A2S6TCN2-F1
#
_entry.id   AF-A0A2S6TCN2-F1
#
_cell.length_a   1.000
_cell.length_b   1.000
_cell.length_c   1.000
_cell.angle_alpha   90.00
_cell.angle_beta   90.00
_cell.angle_gamma   90.00
#
_symmetry.space_group_name_H-M   'P 1'
#
loop_
_entity.id
_entity.type
_entity.pdbx_description
1 polymer ?
#
loop_
_entity_poly.entity_id
_entity_poly.type
_entity_poly.pdbx_seq_one_letter_code
_entity_poly.pdbx_strand_id
1 'polypeptide(L)'
;MSSSEFDGERTNALAAAHRIAAKYKISLKEAMGFPPSERNVSRSSRARNFHDYPHVVSNVLKNSHNEALDKARWQSAVKDAQNRGLDRSEQKKTVRKLRQYKFGKARRHPVKHAQVLLNETSLRFSEIAQITGLNVYQVVTIKLQLREAA
;
A
#
# COMPACT_ATOMS: atom_id res chain seq x y z
N MET A 1 -31.97 2.98 -7.49
CA MET A 1 -30.76 2.21 -7.86
C MET A 1 -29.66 2.66 -6.93
N SER A 2 -29.35 1.86 -5.90
CA SER A 2 -28.37 2.22 -4.87
C SER A 2 -26.96 2.07 -5.44
N SER A 3 -26.26 3.18 -5.69
CA SER A 3 -24.84 3.12 -6.01
C SER A 3 -24.07 2.87 -4.72
N SER A 4 -23.16 1.89 -4.71
CA SER A 4 -22.19 1.78 -3.62
C SER A 4 -21.35 3.08 -3.52
N GLU A 5 -21.13 3.51 -2.28
CA GLU A 5 -20.28 4.65 -1.91
C GLU A 5 -18.79 4.37 -2.18
N PHE A 6 -18.41 3.09 -2.30
CA PHE A 6 -17.02 2.67 -2.47
C PHE A 6 -16.66 2.44 -3.95
N ASP A 7 -15.61 3.12 -4.42
CA ASP A 7 -15.12 2.99 -5.81
C ASP A 7 -14.69 1.55 -6.17
N GLY A 8 -14.12 0.82 -5.20
CA GLY A 8 -13.74 -0.57 -5.37
C GLY A 8 -14.93 -1.51 -5.63
N GLU A 9 -16.06 -1.25 -4.98
CA GLU A 9 -17.28 -2.03 -5.19
C GLU A 9 -17.92 -1.70 -6.54
N ARG A 10 -17.93 -0.43 -6.92
CA ARG A 10 -18.43 0.02 -8.23
C ARG A 10 -17.65 -0.60 -9.38
N THR A 11 -16.33 -0.55 -9.32
CA THR A 11 -15.45 -1.14 -10.35
C THR A 11 -15.61 -2.65 -10.44
N ASN A 12 -15.73 -3.34 -9.29
CA ASN A 12 -15.97 -4.78 -9.25
C ASN A 12 -17.35 -5.16 -9.83
N ALA A 13 -18.41 -4.44 -9.46
CA ALA A 13 -19.76 -4.66 -9.98
C ALA A 13 -19.84 -4.43 -11.51
N LEU A 14 -19.20 -3.37 -12.01
CA LEU A 14 -19.14 -3.07 -13.43
C LEU A 14 -18.34 -4.15 -14.19
N ALA A 15 -17.20 -4.59 -13.64
CA ALA A 15 -16.43 -5.69 -14.21
C ALA A 15 -17.24 -7.01 -14.24
N ALA A 16 -18.05 -7.27 -13.21
CA ALA A 16 -18.95 -8.43 -13.19
C ALA A 16 -20.01 -8.34 -14.30
N ALA A 17 -20.64 -7.17 -14.49
CA ALA A 17 -21.61 -6.95 -15.56
C ALA A 17 -21.00 -7.15 -16.95
N HIS A 18 -19.78 -6.66 -17.20
CA HIS A 18 -19.07 -6.91 -18.46
C HIS A 18 -18.85 -8.40 -18.73
N ARG A 19 -18.49 -9.18 -17.72
CA ARG A 19 -18.31 -10.64 -17.86
C ARG A 19 -19.61 -11.33 -18.26
N ILE A 20 -20.73 -10.95 -17.65
CA ILE A 20 -22.06 -11.50 -17.97
C ILE A 20 -22.46 -11.11 -19.40
N ALA A 21 -22.28 -9.85 -19.77
CA ALA A 21 -22.57 -9.34 -21.11
C ALA A 21 -21.79 -10.11 -22.19
N ALA A 22 -20.49 -10.29 -21.98
CA ALA A 22 -19.64 -11.05 -22.91
C ALA A 22 -20.04 -12.53 -22.99
N LYS A 23 -20.38 -13.15 -21.85
CA LYS A 23 -20.76 -14.57 -21.79
C LYS A 23 -22.07 -14.86 -22.54
N TYR A 24 -23.09 -14.03 -22.36
CA TYR A 24 -24.42 -14.25 -22.95
C TYR A 24 -24.66 -13.45 -24.23
N LYS A 25 -23.68 -12.66 -24.70
CA LYS A 25 -23.79 -11.76 -25.86
C LYS A 25 -24.97 -10.78 -25.74
N ILE A 26 -25.21 -10.30 -24.52
CA ILE A 26 -26.28 -9.35 -24.20
C ILE A 26 -25.71 -7.95 -23.93
N SER A 27 -26.59 -6.95 -23.87
CA SER A 27 -26.17 -5.58 -23.57
C SER A 27 -25.73 -5.42 -22.11
N LEU A 28 -24.83 -4.46 -21.84
CA LEU A 28 -24.35 -4.19 -20.48
C LEU A 28 -25.48 -3.79 -19.52
N LYS A 29 -26.44 -2.99 -20.00
CA LYS A 29 -27.59 -2.56 -19.20
C LYS A 29 -28.46 -3.74 -18.78
N GLU A 30 -28.63 -4.71 -19.67
CA GLU A 30 -29.35 -5.94 -19.41
C GLU A 30 -28.58 -6.85 -18.45
N ALA A 31 -27.26 -6.95 -18.60
CA ALA A 31 -26.37 -7.69 -17.70
C ALA A 31 -26.36 -7.16 -16.25
N MET A 32 -26.60 -5.87 -16.03
CA MET A 32 -26.74 -5.30 -14.67
C MET A 32 -28.02 -5.76 -13.94
N GLY A 33 -29.02 -6.23 -14.68
CA GLY A 33 -30.26 -6.79 -14.13
C GLY A 33 -30.17 -8.30 -13.87
N PHE A 34 -29.07 -8.95 -14.27
CA PHE A 34 -28.88 -10.36 -13.95
C PHE A 34 -28.69 -10.50 -12.44
N PRO A 35 -29.51 -11.30 -11.75
CA PRO A 35 -29.22 -11.64 -10.37
C PRO A 35 -27.82 -12.27 -10.35
N PRO A 36 -27.02 -12.06 -9.28
CA PRO A 36 -25.77 -12.78 -9.14
C PRO A 36 -26.11 -14.25 -9.34
N SER A 37 -25.56 -14.87 -10.41
CA SER A 37 -25.75 -16.28 -10.67
C SER A 37 -25.50 -16.97 -9.35
N GLU A 38 -26.54 -17.59 -8.79
CA GLU A 38 -26.32 -18.64 -7.81
C GLU A 38 -25.29 -19.51 -8.49
N ARG A 39 -24.08 -19.51 -7.95
CA ARG A 39 -23.05 -20.40 -8.45
C ARG A 39 -23.76 -21.73 -8.48
N ASN A 40 -23.92 -22.31 -9.67
CA ASN A 40 -24.07 -23.74 -9.78
C ASN A 40 -22.73 -24.30 -9.29
N VAL A 41 -22.50 -24.22 -7.96
CA VAL A 41 -21.91 -25.33 -7.25
C VAL A 41 -22.82 -26.44 -7.71
N SER A 42 -22.31 -27.25 -8.64
CA SER A 42 -22.72 -28.63 -8.70
C SER A 42 -22.44 -29.14 -7.29
N ARG A 43 -23.40 -28.92 -6.40
CA ARG A 43 -23.56 -29.68 -5.19
C ARG A 43 -23.87 -31.04 -5.77
N SER A 44 -22.81 -31.80 -6.01
CA SER A 44 -22.88 -33.25 -6.08
C SER A 44 -23.97 -33.64 -5.09
N SER A 45 -25.02 -34.29 -5.60
CA SER A 45 -26.27 -34.63 -4.91
C SER A 45 -26.07 -35.61 -3.75
N ARG A 46 -24.88 -35.61 -3.14
CA ARG A 46 -24.64 -35.98 -1.76
C ARG A 46 -24.31 -34.70 -0.99
N ALA A 47 -25.32 -33.89 -0.70
CA ALA A 47 -25.29 -33.12 0.54
C ALA A 47 -25.29 -34.15 1.68
N ARG A 48 -24.11 -34.73 1.96
CA ARG A 48 -23.94 -35.59 3.13
C ARG A 48 -24.15 -34.66 4.32
N ASN A 49 -25.03 -35.03 5.22
CA ASN A 49 -25.34 -34.18 6.36
C ASN A 49 -24.05 -33.92 7.12
N PHE A 50 -23.85 -32.72 7.64
CA PHE A 50 -22.63 -32.36 8.40
C PHE A 50 -22.40 -33.32 9.59
N HIS A 51 -23.47 -33.95 10.09
CA HIS A 51 -23.45 -35.02 11.10
C HIS A 51 -22.85 -36.35 10.63
N ASP A 52 -22.76 -36.61 9.33
CA ASP A 52 -22.23 -37.87 8.79
C ASP A 52 -20.69 -37.96 8.90
N TYR A 53 -20.02 -36.86 9.30
CA TYR A 53 -18.55 -36.76 9.42
C TYR A 53 -18.13 -36.16 10.77
N PRO A 54 -18.24 -36.89 11.89
CA PRO A 54 -17.96 -36.37 13.23
C PRO A 54 -16.53 -35.83 13.40
N HIS A 55 -15.56 -36.37 12.66
CA HIS A 55 -14.17 -35.88 12.65
C HIS A 55 -14.03 -34.50 11.98
N VAL A 56 -14.81 -34.21 10.93
CA VAL A 56 -14.81 -32.89 10.28
C VAL A 56 -15.43 -31.86 11.21
N VAL A 57 -16.56 -32.19 11.85
CA VAL A 57 -17.20 -31.31 12.85
C VAL A 57 -16.26 -31.01 14.01
N SER A 58 -15.60 -32.04 14.55
CA SER A 58 -14.63 -31.90 15.64
C SER A 58 -13.46 -30.99 15.24
N ASN A 59 -12.93 -31.15 14.02
CA ASN A 59 -11.82 -30.33 13.54
C ASN A 59 -12.25 -28.87 13.31
N VAL A 60 -13.44 -28.63 12.76
CA VAL A 60 -13.99 -27.27 12.59
C VAL A 60 -14.18 -26.59 13.95
N LEU A 61 -14.74 -27.31 14.93
CA LEU A 61 -14.95 -26.76 16.28
C LEU A 61 -13.60 -26.43 16.97
N LYS A 62 -12.63 -27.35 16.89
CA LYS A 62 -11.26 -27.13 17.42
C LYS A 62 -10.59 -25.94 16.73
N ASN A 63 -10.72 -25.82 15.41
CA ASN A 63 -10.17 -24.69 14.67
C ASN A 63 -10.81 -23.37 15.09
N SER A 64 -12.15 -23.31 15.20
CA SER A 64 -12.84 -22.10 15.67
C SER A 64 -12.44 -21.69 17.10
N HIS A 65 -12.18 -22.67 17.97
CA HIS A 65 -11.70 -22.41 19.32
C HIS A 65 -10.27 -21.85 19.29
N ASN A 66 -9.38 -22.45 18.50
CA ASN A 66 -8.01 -21.98 18.33
C ASN A 66 -7.97 -20.56 17.73
N GLU A 67 -8.80 -20.29 16.72
CA GLU A 67 -8.95 -18.94 16.12
C GLU A 67 -9.42 -17.92 17.14
N ALA A 68 -10.39 -18.28 18.00
CA ALA A 68 -10.87 -17.39 19.06
C ALA A 68 -9.78 -17.10 20.10
N LEU A 69 -9.02 -18.11 20.51
CA LEU A 69 -7.89 -17.96 21.43
C LEU A 69 -6.79 -17.08 20.83
N ASP A 70 -6.44 -17.28 19.57
CA ASP A 70 -5.42 -16.48 18.89
C ASP A 70 -5.86 -15.02 18.71
N LYS A 71 -7.15 -14.81 18.39
CA LYS A 71 -7.73 -13.47 18.34
C LYS A 71 -7.66 -12.77 19.70
N ALA A 72 -7.97 -13.49 20.78
CA ALA A 72 -7.90 -12.93 22.14
C ALA A 72 -6.46 -12.56 22.53
N ARG A 73 -5.48 -13.41 22.18
CA ARG A 73 -4.04 -13.14 22.39
C ARG A 73 -3.56 -11.93 21.61
N TRP A 74 -3.97 -11.82 20.34
CA TRP A 74 -3.63 -10.67 19.52
C TRP A 74 -4.23 -9.38 20.08
N GLN A 75 -5.51 -9.41 20.46
CA GLN A 75 -6.19 -8.25 21.04
C GLN A 75 -5.56 -7.79 22.36
N SER A 76 -5.14 -8.72 23.23
CA SER A 76 -4.45 -8.36 24.47
C SER A 76 -3.08 -7.76 24.21
N ALA A 77 -2.30 -8.31 23.28
CA ALA A 77 -1.00 -7.78 22.89
C ALA A 77 -1.10 -6.37 22.27
N VAL A 78 -2.09 -6.15 21.40
CA VAL A 78 -2.37 -4.82 20.81
C VAL A 78 -2.74 -3.81 21.89
N LYS A 79 -3.63 -4.18 22.81
CA LYS A 79 -4.05 -3.29 23.92
C LYS A 79 -2.88 -2.95 24.84
N ASP A 80 -2.02 -3.91 25.15
CA ASP A 80 -0.81 -3.65 25.95
C ASP A 80 0.17 -2.72 25.22
N ALA A 81 0.38 -2.92 23.91
CA ALA A 81 1.18 -1.99 23.09
C ALA A 81 0.60 -0.57 23.06
N GLN A 82 -0.74 -0.44 23.00
CA GLN A 82 -1.44 0.84 23.10
C GLN A 82 -1.23 1.51 24.46
N ASN A 83 -1.36 0.75 25.56
CA ASN A 83 -1.14 1.25 26.92
C ASN A 83 0.31 1.74 27.11
N ARG A 84 1.28 1.07 26.49
CA ARG A 84 2.70 1.48 26.45
C ARG A 84 2.96 2.71 25.58
N GLY A 85 1.95 3.22 24.86
CA GLY A 85 2.02 4.42 24.04
C GLY A 85 2.70 4.24 22.68
N LEU A 86 2.94 3.00 22.24
CA LEU A 86 3.59 2.69 20.95
C LEU A 86 2.70 3.02 19.74
N ASP A 87 1.37 3.07 19.91
CA ASP A 87 0.40 3.37 18.85
C ASP A 87 0.39 4.86 18.43
N ARG A 88 0.94 5.76 19.25
CA ARG A 88 1.17 7.16 18.85
C ARG A 88 2.16 7.30 17.69
N SER A 89 2.93 6.25 17.39
CA SER A 89 3.89 6.25 16.28
C SER A 89 3.24 5.95 14.92
N GLU A 90 2.17 5.16 14.87
CA GLU A 90 1.43 4.82 13.63
C GLU A 90 0.63 6.03 13.11
N GLN A 91 -0.05 6.78 13.98
CA GLN A 91 -0.72 8.05 13.61
C GLN A 91 0.26 9.12 13.08
N LYS A 92 1.53 9.09 13.50
CA LYS A 92 2.56 10.02 13.01
C LYS A 92 3.17 9.61 11.67
N LYS A 93 2.99 8.37 11.21
CA LYS A 93 3.54 7.88 9.93
C LYS A 93 2.73 8.33 8.71
N THR A 94 1.43 8.63 8.86
CA THR A 94 0.61 9.14 7.75
C THR A 94 1.03 10.55 7.34
N VAL A 95 1.60 11.33 8.26
CA VAL A 95 2.30 12.58 7.95
C VAL A 95 3.80 12.30 7.92
N ARG A 96 4.27 11.61 6.87
CA ARG A 96 5.69 11.63 6.50
C ARG A 96 6.06 13.07 6.15
N LYS A 97 6.34 13.90 7.15
CA LYS A 97 7.09 15.14 6.95
C LYS A 97 8.38 14.72 6.25
N LEU A 98 8.62 15.28 5.06
CA LEU A 98 9.91 15.23 4.39
C LEU A 98 10.97 15.42 5.46
N ARG A 99 11.77 14.38 5.72
CA ARG A 99 12.82 14.43 6.75
C ARG A 99 13.71 15.61 6.38
N GLN A 100 13.61 16.70 7.14
CA GLN A 100 14.56 17.79 7.04
C GLN A 100 15.90 17.20 7.45
N TYR A 101 16.74 16.90 6.46
CA TYR A 101 18.09 16.40 6.71
C TYR A 101 18.84 17.48 7.49
N LYS A 102 18.94 17.30 8.81
CA LYS A 102 19.77 18.13 9.67
C LYS A 102 21.21 17.68 9.47
N PHE A 103 21.89 18.32 8.53
CA PHE A 103 23.30 18.07 8.31
C PHE A 103 24.13 18.67 9.46
N GLY A 104 25.02 17.88 10.07
CA GLY A 104 25.84 18.29 11.21
C GLY A 104 26.83 19.42 10.89
N LYS A 105 27.38 20.06 11.92
CA LYS A 105 28.23 21.28 11.82
C LYS A 105 29.61 21.05 11.16
N ALA A 106 30.05 19.81 10.97
CA ALA A 106 31.36 19.46 10.39
C ALA A 106 31.30 19.31 8.86
N ARG A 107 30.79 20.33 8.13
CA ARG A 107 30.68 20.27 6.67
C ARG A 107 31.85 20.96 6.00
N ARG A 108 32.41 20.30 4.97
CA ARG A 108 33.25 20.93 3.95
C ARG A 108 32.52 22.17 3.39
N HIS A 109 33.26 23.25 3.10
CA HIS A 109 32.68 24.48 2.54
C HIS A 109 31.78 24.14 1.34
N PRO A 110 30.52 24.62 1.31
CA PRO A 110 29.50 24.12 0.38
C PRO A 110 29.89 24.30 -1.08
N VAL A 111 30.55 25.40 -1.43
CA VAL A 111 31.04 25.66 -2.81
C VAL A 111 32.14 24.67 -3.22
N LYS A 112 33.13 24.44 -2.35
CA LYS A 112 34.22 23.47 -2.62
C LYS A 112 33.67 22.05 -2.71
N HIS A 113 32.69 21.73 -1.86
CA HIS A 113 32.01 20.45 -1.90
C HIS A 113 31.21 20.26 -3.20
N ALA A 114 30.49 21.29 -3.65
CA ALA A 114 29.78 21.28 -4.93
C ALA A 114 30.73 21.11 -6.13
N GLN A 115 31.88 21.80 -6.13
CA GLN A 115 32.90 21.66 -7.18
C GLN A 115 33.40 20.21 -7.30
N VAL A 116 33.75 19.59 -6.16
CA VAL A 116 34.17 18.19 -6.11
C VAL A 116 33.08 17.27 -6.65
N LEU A 117 31.83 17.44 -6.21
CA LEU A 117 30.72 16.61 -6.69
C LEU A 117 30.47 16.79 -8.20
N LEU A 118 30.58 18.01 -8.72
CA LEU A 118 30.39 18.29 -10.15
C LEU A 118 31.51 17.69 -11.03
N ASN A 119 32.72 17.57 -10.50
CA ASN A 119 33.87 17.03 -11.23
C ASN A 119 33.98 15.51 -11.12
N GLU A 120 33.66 14.95 -9.95
CA GLU A 120 33.89 13.52 -9.66
C GLU A 120 32.65 12.66 -9.91
N THR A 121 31.45 13.25 -9.97
CA THR A 121 30.19 12.49 -10.04
C THR A 121 29.29 12.94 -11.19
N SER A 122 28.37 12.07 -11.61
CA SER A 122 27.33 12.34 -12.60
C SER A 122 25.95 12.65 -11.96
N LEU A 123 25.94 13.12 -10.71
CA LEU A 123 24.72 13.45 -9.96
C LEU A 123 23.91 14.59 -10.62
N ARG A 124 22.59 14.59 -10.37
CA ARG A 124 21.71 15.67 -10.82
C ARG A 124 21.95 16.93 -9.99
N PHE A 125 21.73 18.11 -10.58
CA PHE A 125 21.89 19.39 -9.87
C PHE A 125 21.02 19.51 -8.61
N SER A 126 19.81 18.96 -8.65
CA SER A 126 18.90 18.90 -7.49
C SER A 126 19.50 18.10 -6.32
N GLU A 127 20.20 17.01 -6.61
CA GLU A 127 20.82 16.15 -5.60
C GLU A 127 22.04 16.85 -4.99
N ILE A 128 22.88 17.47 -5.82
CA ILE A 128 24.03 18.26 -5.36
C ILE A 128 23.57 19.43 -4.49
N ALA A 129 22.51 20.13 -4.89
CA ALA A 129 21.89 21.20 -4.10
C ALA A 129 21.44 20.70 -2.72
N GLN A 130 20.77 19.55 -2.66
CA GLN A 130 20.35 18.93 -1.41
C GLN A 130 21.54 18.52 -0.53
N ILE A 131 22.59 17.94 -1.12
CA ILE A 131 23.80 17.46 -0.42
C ILE A 131 24.68 18.61 0.08
N THR A 132 24.70 19.74 -0.62
CA THR A 132 25.55 20.89 -0.25
C THR A 132 24.79 21.96 0.53
N GLY A 133 23.46 21.98 0.45
CA GLY A 133 22.62 23.03 0.99
C GLY A 133 22.60 24.31 0.13
N LEU A 134 23.12 24.26 -1.10
CA LEU A 134 23.07 25.35 -2.06
C LEU A 134 21.75 25.34 -2.83
N ASN A 135 21.38 26.49 -3.39
CA ASN A 135 20.30 26.55 -4.37
C ASN A 135 20.77 25.89 -5.69
N VAL A 136 19.87 25.20 -6.39
CA VAL A 136 20.13 24.58 -7.70
C VAL A 136 20.77 25.57 -8.68
N TYR A 137 20.32 26.82 -8.72
CA TYR A 137 20.89 27.84 -9.60
C TYR A 137 22.36 28.15 -9.26
N GLN A 138 22.72 28.18 -7.98
CA GLN A 138 24.10 28.39 -7.54
C GLN A 138 24.99 27.23 -7.99
N VAL A 139 24.49 25.99 -7.93
CA VAL A 139 25.20 24.81 -8.42
C VAL A 139 25.44 24.90 -9.93
N VAL A 140 24.45 25.37 -10.70
CA VAL A 140 24.59 25.60 -12.15
C VAL A 140 25.63 26.69 -12.44
N THR A 141 25.60 27.81 -11.71
CA THR A 141 26.61 28.87 -11.84
C THR A 141 28.03 28.33 -11.60
N ILE A 142 28.22 27.53 -10.55
CA ILE A 142 29.52 26.91 -10.26
C ILE A 142 29.97 26.01 -11.43
N LYS A 143 29.05 25.23 -12.01
CA LYS A 143 29.36 24.40 -13.18
C LYS A 143 29.76 25.22 -14.41
N LEU A 144 29.12 26.37 -14.64
CA LEU A 144 29.50 27.27 -15.73
C LEU A 144 30.89 27.87 -15.49
N GLN A 145 31.18 28.34 -14.27
CA GLN A 145 32.50 28.85 -13.91
C GLN A 145 33.62 27.81 -14.07
N LEU A 146 33.34 26.54 -13.75
CA LEU A 146 34.31 25.45 -13.95
C LEU A 146 34.59 25.17 -15.43
N ARG A 147 33.65 25.46 -16.34
CA ARG A 147 33.87 25.33 -17.79
C ARG A 147 34.67 26.47 -18.36
N GLU A 148 34.53 27.68 -17.81
CA GLU A 148 35.33 28.84 -18.23
C GLU A 148 36.78 28.75 -17.77
N ALA A 149 37.03 28.05 -16.66
CA ALA A 149 38.37 27.87 -16.09
C ALA A 149 39.15 26.66 -16.65
N ALA A 150 38.52 25.84 -17.50
CA ALA A 150 39.10 24.64 -18.12
C ALA A 150 39.49 24.91 -19.58
#